data_AF-A0A811PQ24-F1
#
_entry.id   AF-A0A811PQ24-F1
#
_cell.length_a   1.000
_cell.length_b   1.000
_cell.length_c   1.000
_cell.angle_alpha   90.00
_cell.angle_beta   90.00
_cell.angle_gamma   90.00
#
_symmetry.space_group_name_H-M   'P 1'
#
loop_
_entity.id
_entity.type
_entity.pdbx_description
1 polymer ?
#
loop_
_entity_poly.entity_id
_entity_poly.type
_entity_poly.pdbx_seq_one_letter_code
_entity_poly.pdbx_strand_id
1 'polypeptide(L)'
;MRLVTMSSMPILQQLHLEEQLLRCTPNNWCVINDGTDPATIVMGVSGRVSELVEIQPVLRDQVPVVRRFSGGGTVIVDQGTVFVTFICNKNAVAGLQPYPRDIMSWSGQLYGKVFDRFGEFHLRENDYAFSHRKFGGNAQSITKNRWVHHTSFLWDYDVKNMDYLKIPKRAPEYRLARNHTDFLCRMKEYIPSRSVFTDGVIAALGEHFSVQPMGLQAILSSDDEFVPSTKLLSQQDLQDIVSSKESLRI
;
A
#
# COMPACT_ATOMS: atom_id res chain seq x y z
N MET A 1 2.69 13.95 -15.24
CA MET A 1 2.53 12.72 -14.45
C MET A 1 2.18 11.61 -15.41
N ARG A 2 3.01 10.57 -15.51
CA ARG A 2 2.67 9.38 -16.29
C ARG A 2 1.72 8.50 -15.47
N LEU A 3 0.64 8.01 -16.07
CA LEU A 3 -0.38 7.20 -15.41
C LEU A 3 -0.35 5.79 -15.96
N VAL A 4 -0.30 4.79 -15.08
CA VAL A 4 -0.44 3.38 -15.42
C VAL A 4 -1.61 2.83 -14.64
N THR A 5 -2.53 2.17 -15.34
CA THR A 5 -3.64 1.44 -14.72
C THR A 5 -3.47 -0.04 -15.01
N MET A 6 -3.71 -0.85 -13.99
CA MET A 6 -3.54 -2.29 -14.00
C MET A 6 -4.74 -2.91 -13.30
N SER A 7 -5.05 -4.16 -13.64
CA SER A 7 -6.12 -4.92 -13.00
C SER A 7 -5.55 -6.25 -12.55
N SER A 8 -5.79 -6.59 -11.29
CA SER A 8 -5.38 -7.86 -10.67
C SER A 8 -3.89 -8.18 -10.83
N MET A 9 -3.02 -7.17 -10.93
CA MET A 9 -1.58 -7.43 -11.00
C MET A 9 -1.11 -8.00 -9.65
N PRO A 10 -0.34 -9.10 -9.62
CA PRO A 10 0.20 -9.63 -8.37
C PRO A 10 1.03 -8.57 -7.64
N ILE A 11 0.78 -8.38 -6.34
CA ILE A 11 1.34 -7.26 -5.57
C ILE A 11 2.88 -7.27 -5.56
N LEU A 12 3.50 -8.45 -5.65
CA LEU A 12 4.95 -8.57 -5.80
C LEU A 12 5.44 -7.88 -7.09
N GLN A 13 4.77 -8.13 -8.21
CA GLN A 13 5.12 -7.52 -9.50
C GLN A 13 4.85 -6.01 -9.51
N GLN A 14 3.73 -5.57 -8.91
CA GLN A 14 3.46 -4.14 -8.73
C GLN A 14 4.57 -3.47 -7.91
N LEU A 15 4.99 -4.06 -6.79
CA LEU A 15 6.04 -3.48 -5.95
C LEU A 15 7.40 -3.46 -6.65
N HIS A 16 7.71 -4.47 -7.47
CA HIS A 16 8.91 -4.48 -8.33
C HIS A 16 8.88 -3.34 -9.33
N LEU A 17 7.75 -3.15 -10.01
CA LEU A 17 7.54 -2.03 -10.92
C LEU A 17 7.67 -0.69 -10.19
N GLU A 18 7.02 -0.51 -9.04
CA GLU A 18 7.13 0.73 -8.24
C GLU A 18 8.57 1.03 -7.86
N GLU A 19 9.33 0.01 -7.45
CA GLU A 19 10.72 0.17 -7.04
C GLU A 19 11.63 0.51 -8.22
N GLN A 20 11.44 -0.15 -9.37
CA GLN A 20 12.16 0.16 -10.61
C GLN A 20 11.83 1.59 -11.08
N LEU A 21 10.55 1.97 -11.07
CA LEU A 21 10.12 3.31 -11.43
C LEU A 21 10.71 4.37 -10.51
N LEU A 22 10.87 4.08 -9.20
CA LEU A 22 11.51 4.95 -8.21
C LEU A 22 13.04 5.07 -8.38
N ARG A 23 13.72 4.00 -8.80
CA ARG A 23 15.19 3.97 -8.82
C ARG A 23 15.80 4.25 -10.20
N CYS A 24 15.12 3.84 -11.27
CA CYS A 24 15.71 3.81 -12.62
C CYS A 24 15.13 4.88 -13.57
N THR A 25 14.06 5.58 -13.20
CA THR A 25 13.43 6.57 -14.10
C THR A 25 13.41 7.98 -13.49
N PRO A 26 13.51 9.05 -14.31
CA PRO A 26 13.37 10.42 -13.83
C PRO A 26 11.90 10.92 -13.83
N ASN A 27 10.96 10.15 -14.39
CA ASN A 27 9.59 10.61 -14.61
C ASN A 27 8.76 10.56 -13.31
N ASN A 28 7.74 11.42 -13.20
CA ASN A 28 6.74 11.27 -12.13
C ASN A 28 5.67 10.28 -12.58
N TRP A 29 5.26 9.37 -11.71
CA TRP A 29 4.30 8.31 -11.99
C TRP A 29 3.13 8.31 -11.00
N CYS A 30 1.95 8.01 -11.52
CA CYS A 30 0.83 7.47 -10.77
C CYS A 30 0.59 6.04 -11.26
N VAL A 31 0.63 5.07 -10.35
CA VAL A 31 0.32 3.67 -10.63
C VAL A 31 -0.95 3.31 -9.88
N ILE A 32 -1.94 2.80 -10.60
CA ILE A 32 -3.21 2.33 -10.03
C ILE A 32 -3.33 0.84 -10.36
N ASN A 33 -3.56 0.02 -9.34
CA ASN A 33 -3.84 -1.40 -9.53
C ASN A 33 -5.19 -1.72 -8.89
N ASP A 34 -6.11 -2.24 -9.69
CA ASP A 34 -7.43 -2.65 -9.23
C ASP A 34 -7.41 -4.13 -8.83
N GLY A 35 -7.24 -4.40 -7.54
CA GLY A 35 -7.14 -5.76 -7.01
C GLY A 35 -5.76 -6.37 -7.16
N THR A 36 -5.53 -7.43 -6.38
CA THR A 36 -4.37 -8.32 -6.55
C THR A 36 -4.76 -9.75 -6.22
N ASP A 37 -4.14 -10.71 -6.88
CA ASP A 37 -4.37 -12.14 -6.66
C ASP A 37 -3.02 -12.88 -6.79
N PRO A 38 -2.67 -13.82 -5.89
CA PRO A 38 -3.39 -14.25 -4.68
C PRO A 38 -3.37 -13.22 -3.54
N ALA A 39 -4.26 -13.43 -2.55
CA ALA A 39 -4.21 -12.71 -1.28
C ALA A 39 -2.81 -12.83 -0.65
N THR A 40 -2.20 -11.71 -0.28
CA THR A 40 -0.77 -11.64 0.06
C THR A 40 -0.54 -10.72 1.26
N ILE A 41 0.28 -11.17 2.21
CA ILE A 41 0.75 -10.34 3.32
C ILE A 41 1.91 -9.48 2.83
N VAL A 42 1.83 -8.17 3.02
CA VAL A 42 2.88 -7.21 2.64
C VAL A 42 3.41 -6.51 3.88
N MET A 43 4.65 -6.83 4.22
CA MET A 43 5.37 -6.28 5.37
C MET A 43 6.28 -5.13 4.98
N GLY A 44 6.41 -4.13 5.85
CA GLY A 44 7.42 -3.06 5.70
C GLY A 44 8.85 -3.58 5.85
N VAL A 45 9.82 -2.84 5.32
CA VAL A 45 11.24 -3.23 5.27
C VAL A 45 11.85 -3.61 6.62
N SER A 46 11.40 -2.99 7.71
CA SER A 46 11.87 -3.23 9.08
C SER A 46 10.98 -4.17 9.90
N GLY A 47 9.89 -4.67 9.32
CA GLY A 47 8.92 -5.53 10.00
C GLY A 47 9.49 -6.91 10.34
N ARG A 48 9.21 -7.38 11.56
CA ARG A 48 9.55 -8.73 12.00
C ARG A 48 8.34 -9.65 11.90
N VAL A 49 8.48 -10.75 11.15
CA VAL A 49 7.41 -11.74 10.92
C VAL A 49 6.83 -12.21 12.25
N SER A 50 7.71 -12.58 13.19
CA SER A 50 7.36 -13.11 14.51
C SER A 50 6.49 -12.19 15.37
N GLU A 51 6.53 -10.88 15.10
CA GLU A 51 5.80 -9.82 15.83
C GLU A 51 4.51 -9.39 15.13
N LEU A 52 4.39 -9.62 13.81
CA LEU A 52 3.34 -9.02 12.98
C LEU A 52 2.43 -10.04 12.29
N VAL A 53 2.85 -11.30 12.18
CA VAL A 53 2.16 -12.34 11.41
C VAL A 53 1.83 -13.54 12.31
N GLU A 54 0.63 -14.07 12.12
CA GLU A 54 0.22 -15.37 12.66
C GLU A 54 0.72 -16.51 11.76
N ILE A 55 1.95 -16.98 12.05
CA ILE A 55 2.72 -17.84 11.16
C ILE A 55 2.03 -19.19 10.89
N GLN A 56 1.39 -19.78 11.90
CA GLN A 56 0.77 -21.11 11.79
C GLN A 56 -0.40 -21.11 10.78
N PRO A 57 -1.41 -20.22 10.88
CA PRO A 57 -2.42 -20.04 9.84
C PRO A 57 -1.82 -19.75 8.45
N VAL A 58 -0.81 -18.88 8.38
CA VAL A 58 -0.16 -18.50 7.11
C VAL A 58 0.50 -19.69 6.41
N LEU A 59 1.20 -20.55 7.16
CA LEU A 59 1.82 -21.75 6.61
C LEU A 59 0.78 -22.78 6.15
N ARG A 60 -0.28 -22.98 6.94
CA ARG A 60 -1.37 -23.91 6.62
C ARG A 60 -2.08 -23.51 5.33
N ASP A 61 -2.40 -22.22 5.21
CA ASP A 61 -3.20 -21.69 4.10
C ASP A 61 -2.32 -21.21 2.93
N GLN A 62 -1.00 -21.39 3.04
CA GLN A 62 0.02 -21.05 2.03
C GLN A 62 -0.04 -19.58 1.56
N VAL A 63 -0.35 -18.66 2.47
CA VAL A 63 -0.47 -17.23 2.15
C VAL A 63 0.93 -16.64 1.88
N PRO A 64 1.18 -16.04 0.71
CA PRO A 64 2.46 -15.40 0.40
C PRO A 64 2.78 -14.26 1.37
N VAL A 65 4.06 -14.15 1.77
CA VAL A 65 4.55 -13.05 2.61
C VAL A 65 5.64 -12.29 1.87
N VAL A 66 5.37 -11.04 1.52
CA VAL A 66 6.28 -10.14 0.82
C VAL A 66 6.86 -9.12 1.80
N ARG A 67 8.18 -8.91 1.76
CA ARG A 67 8.82 -7.75 2.39
C ARG A 67 9.10 -6.70 1.34
N ARG A 68 8.41 -5.56 1.44
CA ARG A 68 8.53 -4.45 0.49
C ARG A 68 9.72 -3.54 0.81
N PHE A 69 10.13 -2.78 -0.20
CA PHE A 69 11.24 -1.81 -0.13
C PHE A 69 10.94 -0.55 0.71
N SER A 70 9.66 -0.25 0.98
CA SER A 70 9.22 0.92 1.74
C SER A 70 9.02 0.64 3.23
N GLY A 71 8.96 1.71 4.03
CA GLY A 71 8.65 1.64 5.46
C GLY A 71 7.18 1.38 5.73
N GLY A 72 6.74 1.57 6.98
CA GLY A 72 5.34 1.43 7.40
C GLY A 72 4.98 0.04 7.94
N GLY A 73 3.70 -0.16 8.24
CA GLY A 73 3.18 -1.37 8.89
C GLY A 73 3.02 -2.59 7.96
N THR A 74 2.45 -3.66 8.49
CA THR A 74 2.05 -4.85 7.73
C THR A 74 0.58 -4.79 7.37
N VAL A 75 0.25 -5.18 6.15
CA VAL A 75 -1.13 -5.32 5.66
C VAL A 75 -1.28 -6.69 5.00
N ILE A 76 -2.52 -7.14 4.86
CA ILE A 76 -2.89 -8.18 3.93
C ILE A 76 -3.74 -7.54 2.83
N VAL A 77 -3.48 -7.94 1.59
CA VAL A 77 -4.12 -7.37 0.42
C VAL A 77 -4.61 -8.48 -0.50
N ASP A 78 -5.67 -8.20 -1.23
CA ASP A 78 -6.42 -9.18 -2.01
C ASP A 78 -7.17 -8.49 -3.18
N GLN A 79 -8.03 -9.23 -3.87
CA GLN A 79 -8.88 -8.70 -4.95
C GLN A 79 -9.82 -7.59 -4.47
N GLY A 80 -10.07 -7.53 -3.16
CA GLY A 80 -10.83 -6.50 -2.43
C GLY A 80 -10.04 -5.23 -2.14
N THR A 81 -8.79 -5.12 -2.60
CA THR A 81 -7.90 -3.97 -2.36
C THR A 81 -7.67 -3.17 -3.64
N VAL A 82 -7.78 -1.85 -3.57
CA VAL A 82 -7.36 -0.94 -4.66
C VAL A 82 -6.07 -0.25 -4.25
N PHE A 83 -5.12 -0.12 -5.17
CA PHE A 83 -3.84 0.53 -4.90
C PHE A 83 -3.71 1.80 -5.69
N VAL A 84 -3.17 2.85 -5.06
CA VAL A 84 -2.75 4.07 -5.74
C VAL A 84 -1.37 4.43 -5.22
N THR A 85 -0.43 4.58 -6.14
CA THR A 85 0.97 4.90 -5.84
C THR A 85 1.40 6.14 -6.59
N PHE A 86 1.95 7.12 -5.86
CA PHE A 86 2.59 8.30 -6.42
C PHE A 86 4.10 8.17 -6.29
N ILE A 87 4.83 8.26 -7.40
CA ILE A 87 6.29 8.26 -7.44
C ILE A 87 6.73 9.57 -8.05
N CYS A 88 7.40 10.42 -7.28
CA CYS A 88 7.64 11.81 -7.66
C CYS A 88 9.07 12.24 -7.40
N ASN A 89 9.57 13.15 -8.24
CA ASN A 89 10.73 13.96 -7.90
C ASN A 89 10.41 14.86 -6.70
N LYS A 90 11.44 15.17 -5.90
CA LYS A 90 11.29 15.99 -4.68
C LYS A 90 10.69 17.38 -4.95
N ASN A 91 10.84 17.90 -6.16
CA ASN A 91 10.33 19.19 -6.61
C ASN A 91 9.10 19.06 -7.54
N ALA A 92 8.50 17.88 -7.66
CA ALA A 92 7.35 17.64 -8.53
C ALA A 92 6.10 18.38 -8.05
N VAL A 93 5.97 18.60 -6.74
CA VAL A 93 4.87 19.33 -6.11
C VAL A 93 5.43 20.62 -5.53
N ALA A 94 4.93 21.76 -5.98
CA ALA A 94 5.38 23.07 -5.52
C ALA A 94 5.17 23.22 -4.00
N GLY A 95 6.22 23.66 -3.29
CA GLY A 95 6.19 23.89 -1.84
C GLY A 95 6.25 22.63 -0.98
N LEU A 96 6.16 21.42 -1.55
CA LEU A 96 6.22 20.17 -0.80
C LEU A 96 7.66 19.84 -0.40
N GLN A 97 7.89 19.65 0.89
CA GLN A 97 9.13 19.07 1.38
C GLN A 97 9.06 17.54 1.31
N PRO A 98 10.14 16.83 0.90
CA PRO A 98 10.13 15.38 0.76
C PRO A 98 10.26 14.68 2.14
N TYR A 99 9.38 15.03 3.08
CA TYR A 99 9.30 14.41 4.40
C TYR A 99 7.97 13.69 4.57
N PRO A 100 7.90 12.69 5.47
CA PRO A 100 6.73 11.84 5.54
C PRO A 100 5.41 12.58 5.80
N ARG A 101 5.44 13.56 6.71
CA ARG A 101 4.24 14.33 7.09
C ARG A 101 3.76 15.25 5.96
N ASP A 102 4.68 15.92 5.27
CA ASP A 102 4.34 16.80 4.14
C ASP A 102 3.76 16.01 2.97
N ILE A 103 4.35 14.85 2.66
CA ILE A 103 3.82 13.93 1.64
C ILE A 103 2.41 13.43 2.04
N MET A 104 2.23 13.01 3.30
CA MET A 104 0.92 12.59 3.83
C MET A 104 -0.11 13.71 3.75
N SER A 105 0.26 14.95 4.10
CA SER A 105 -0.63 16.11 4.05
C SER A 105 -1.07 16.41 2.63
N TRP A 106 -0.13 16.38 1.68
CA TRP A 106 -0.44 16.60 0.26
C TRP A 106 -1.36 15.51 -0.29
N SER A 107 -1.07 14.24 -0.06
CA SER A 107 -1.92 13.15 -0.51
C SER A 107 -3.29 13.18 0.16
N GLY A 108 -3.36 13.58 1.44
CA GLY A 108 -4.61 13.84 2.16
C GLY A 108 -5.45 14.94 1.50
N GLN A 109 -4.84 16.04 1.07
CA GLN A 109 -5.56 17.10 0.34
C GLN A 109 -6.06 16.63 -1.04
N LEU A 110 -5.23 15.86 -1.76
CA LEU A 110 -5.62 15.28 -3.05
C LEU A 110 -6.82 14.34 -2.88
N TYR A 111 -6.75 13.41 -1.94
CA TYR A 111 -7.84 12.46 -1.67
C TYR A 111 -9.06 13.13 -1.02
N GLY A 112 -8.88 14.22 -0.28
CA GLY A 112 -9.98 15.02 0.26
C GLY A 112 -10.95 15.44 -0.84
N LYS A 113 -10.43 15.89 -2.00
CA LYS A 113 -11.26 16.24 -3.17
C LYS A 113 -12.02 15.04 -3.74
N VAL A 114 -11.43 13.84 -3.68
CA VAL A 114 -12.05 12.59 -4.16
C VAL A 114 -13.17 12.17 -3.22
N PHE A 115 -12.97 12.30 -1.90
CA PHE A 115 -13.87 11.76 -0.89
C PHE A 115 -14.92 12.74 -0.34
N ASP A 116 -14.79 14.04 -0.63
CA ASP A 116 -15.67 15.13 -0.14
C ASP A 116 -17.18 14.83 -0.31
N ARG A 117 -17.55 14.02 -1.33
CA ARG A 117 -18.94 13.69 -1.66
C ARG A 117 -19.43 12.33 -1.16
N PHE A 118 -18.56 11.52 -0.54
CA PHE A 118 -18.86 10.13 -0.21
C PHE A 118 -18.86 9.83 1.29
N GLY A 119 -18.11 10.60 2.07
CA GLY A 119 -18.07 10.42 3.51
C GLY A 119 -17.19 11.44 4.21
N GLU A 120 -17.24 11.44 5.54
CA GLU A 120 -16.43 12.33 6.37
C GLU A 120 -14.97 11.87 6.37
N PHE A 121 -14.20 12.28 5.36
CA PHE A 121 -12.81 11.87 5.17
C PHE A 121 -11.88 12.56 6.18
N HIS A 122 -11.00 11.77 6.79
CA HIS A 122 -9.94 12.24 7.67
C HIS A 122 -8.60 11.61 7.32
N LEU A 123 -7.56 12.43 7.31
CA LEU A 123 -6.18 11.98 7.51
C LEU A 123 -5.92 11.84 9.02
N ARG A 124 -5.71 10.61 9.50
CA ARG A 124 -5.42 10.30 10.91
C ARG A 124 -4.06 9.62 11.01
N GLU A 125 -3.06 10.35 11.49
CA GLU A 125 -1.66 9.88 11.52
C GLU A 125 -1.17 9.45 10.13
N ASN A 126 -1.08 8.15 9.85
CA ASN A 126 -0.68 7.58 8.57
C ASN A 126 -1.83 6.87 7.83
N ASP A 127 -3.06 7.06 8.29
CA ASP A 127 -4.24 6.37 7.80
C ASP A 127 -5.24 7.33 7.16
N TYR A 128 -6.01 6.80 6.21
CA TYR A 128 -7.22 7.44 5.73
C TYR A 128 -8.43 6.76 6.36
N ALA A 129 -9.33 7.57 6.91
CA ALA A 129 -10.50 7.11 7.65
C ALA A 129 -11.76 7.85 7.22
N PHE A 130 -12.88 7.13 7.24
CA PHE A 130 -14.22 7.73 7.22
C PHE A 130 -14.70 7.81 8.67
N SER A 131 -14.93 9.03 9.14
CA SER A 131 -15.16 9.36 10.55
C SER A 131 -14.06 8.76 11.45
N HIS A 132 -14.31 7.61 12.09
CA HIS A 132 -13.37 6.93 13.00
C HIS A 132 -12.96 5.53 12.53
N ARG A 133 -13.31 5.14 11.29
CA ARG A 133 -13.01 3.82 10.73
C ARG A 133 -12.02 3.94 9.60
N LYS A 134 -10.89 3.24 9.72
CA LYS A 134 -9.82 3.24 8.71
C LYS A 134 -10.26 2.48 7.46
N PHE A 135 -9.94 3.03 6.30
CA PHE A 135 -10.12 2.36 5.01
C PHE A 135 -8.88 2.46 4.11
N GLY A 136 -7.92 3.34 4.42
CA GLY A 136 -6.69 3.48 3.65
C GLY A 136 -5.45 3.38 4.55
N GLY A 137 -4.47 2.58 4.12
CA GLY A 137 -3.17 2.46 4.77
C GLY A 137 -2.05 2.94 3.86
N ASN A 138 -1.18 3.79 4.41
CA ASN A 138 -0.11 4.44 3.65
C ASN A 138 1.28 3.93 4.04
N ALA A 139 2.16 3.89 3.05
CA ALA A 139 3.59 3.64 3.25
C ALA A 139 4.42 4.44 2.24
N GLN A 140 5.66 4.72 2.62
CA GLN A 140 6.52 5.64 1.88
C GLN A 140 7.97 5.16 1.86
N SER A 141 8.69 5.54 0.81
CA SER A 141 10.15 5.49 0.75
C SER A 141 10.66 6.79 0.14
N ILE A 142 11.64 7.41 0.80
CA ILE A 142 12.20 8.70 0.40
C ILE A 142 13.68 8.48 0.10
N THR A 143 14.10 8.92 -1.08
CA THR A 143 15.49 8.95 -1.53
C THR A 143 15.96 10.41 -1.59
N LYS A 144 17.24 10.63 -1.92
CA LYS A 144 17.81 11.99 -2.03
C LYS A 144 17.02 12.92 -2.97
N ASN A 145 16.49 12.38 -4.07
CA ASN A 145 15.89 13.17 -5.14
C ASN A 145 14.43 12.84 -5.42
N ARG A 146 13.93 11.70 -4.93
CA ARG A 146 12.61 11.17 -5.28
C ARG A 146 11.96 10.49 -4.09
N TRP A 147 10.65 10.41 -4.11
CA TRP A 147 9.87 9.73 -3.08
C TRP A 147 8.77 8.90 -3.73
N VAL A 148 8.34 7.87 -3.01
CA VAL A 148 7.13 7.10 -3.31
C VAL A 148 6.19 7.18 -2.13
N HIS A 149 4.90 7.33 -2.43
CA HIS A 149 3.79 7.21 -1.50
C HIS A 149 2.79 6.23 -2.10
N HIS A 150 2.64 5.06 -1.49
CA HIS A 150 1.62 4.10 -1.90
C HIS A 150 0.54 3.97 -0.85
N THR A 151 -0.69 3.87 -1.33
CA THR A 151 -1.89 3.68 -0.53
C THR A 151 -2.55 2.38 -0.93
N SER A 152 -2.87 1.56 0.08
CA SER A 152 -3.80 0.44 -0.06
C SER A 152 -5.17 0.87 0.45
N PHE A 153 -6.19 0.70 -0.38
CA PHE A 153 -7.57 1.07 -0.11
C PHE A 153 -8.43 -0.17 0.04
N LEU A 154 -9.10 -0.29 1.19
CA LEU A 154 -9.95 -1.41 1.57
C LEU A 154 -11.31 -1.31 0.87
N TRP A 155 -11.39 -1.75 -0.38
CA TRP A 155 -12.63 -1.69 -1.14
C TRP A 155 -13.68 -2.67 -0.60
N ASP A 156 -13.32 -3.95 -0.52
CA ASP A 156 -14.17 -5.04 -0.07
C ASP A 156 -13.35 -6.23 0.43
N TYR A 157 -12.51 -6.00 1.45
CA TYR A 157 -11.61 -7.02 1.97
C TYR A 157 -12.37 -8.20 2.62
N ASP A 158 -11.79 -9.40 2.53
CA ASP A 158 -12.25 -10.55 3.30
C ASP A 158 -11.81 -10.41 4.76
N VAL A 159 -12.77 -10.49 5.69
CA VAL A 159 -12.48 -10.40 7.13
C VAL A 159 -11.56 -11.53 7.58
N LYS A 160 -11.68 -12.73 7.00
CA LYS A 160 -10.84 -13.89 7.34
C LYS A 160 -9.36 -13.62 7.13
N ASN A 161 -9.03 -12.77 6.15
CA ASN A 161 -7.64 -12.37 5.88
C ASN A 161 -7.02 -11.61 7.07
N MET A 162 -7.83 -10.96 7.91
CA MET A 162 -7.33 -10.24 9.09
C MET A 162 -6.80 -11.19 10.17
N ASP A 163 -7.21 -12.46 10.17
CA ASP A 163 -6.76 -13.46 11.15
C ASP A 163 -5.28 -13.86 10.95
N TYR A 164 -4.69 -13.54 9.80
CA TYR A 164 -3.26 -13.76 9.55
C TYR A 164 -2.37 -12.69 10.20
N LEU A 165 -2.93 -11.58 10.69
CA LEU A 165 -2.18 -10.45 11.20
C LEU A 165 -2.32 -10.33 12.72
N LYS A 166 -1.19 -10.03 13.38
CA LYS A 166 -1.18 -9.65 14.79
C LYS A 166 -1.60 -8.20 14.95
N ILE A 167 -2.20 -7.88 16.10
CA ILE A 167 -2.34 -6.49 16.51
C ILE A 167 -0.93 -5.91 16.75
N PRO A 168 -0.51 -4.87 16.03
CA PRO A 168 0.83 -4.32 16.18
C PRO A 168 0.97 -3.67 17.56
N LYS A 169 2.16 -3.82 18.19
CA LYS A 169 2.48 -3.19 19.48
C LYS A 169 2.30 -1.67 19.49
N ARG A 170 2.51 -1.04 18.32
CA ARG A 170 2.25 0.38 18.08
C ARG A 170 1.09 0.49 17.12
N ALA A 171 -0.11 0.65 17.68
CA ALA A 171 -1.32 0.99 16.95
C ALA A 171 -1.56 2.51 17.05
N PRO A 172 -2.25 3.13 16.08
CA PRO A 172 -2.59 4.54 16.16
C PRO A 172 -3.54 4.81 17.33
N GLU A 173 -3.42 5.97 17.96
CA GLU A 173 -4.13 6.28 19.22
C GLU A 173 -5.65 6.23 19.03
N TYR A 174 -6.13 6.73 17.88
CA TYR A 174 -7.56 6.73 17.53
C TYR A 174 -8.14 5.33 17.28
N ARG A 175 -7.32 4.26 17.25
CA ARG A 175 -7.82 2.88 17.22
C ARG A 175 -8.62 2.57 18.48
N LEU A 176 -8.29 3.17 19.63
CA LEU A 176 -8.98 2.95 20.90
C LEU A 176 -9.11 1.45 21.26
N ALA A 177 -8.04 0.69 21.01
CA ALA A 177 -7.96 -0.77 21.24
C ALA A 177 -9.04 -1.62 20.51
N ARG A 178 -9.75 -1.07 19.53
CA ARG A 178 -10.71 -1.82 18.69
C ARG A 178 -10.02 -2.94 17.92
N ASN A 179 -10.71 -4.08 17.78
CA ASN A 179 -10.30 -5.16 16.87
C ASN A 179 -10.34 -4.69 15.40
N HIS A 180 -9.93 -5.55 14.46
CA HIS A 180 -9.90 -5.19 13.05
C HIS A 180 -11.29 -4.88 12.47
N THR A 181 -12.32 -5.64 12.82
CA THR A 181 -13.68 -5.47 12.30
C THR A 181 -14.34 -4.17 12.76
N ASP A 182 -14.05 -3.71 13.97
CA ASP A 182 -14.62 -2.48 14.54
C ASP A 182 -13.81 -1.23 14.16
N PHE A 183 -12.54 -1.43 13.79
CA PHE A 183 -11.64 -0.35 13.41
C PHE A 183 -11.66 -0.02 11.92
N LEU A 184 -11.90 -1.03 11.08
CA LEU A 184 -11.88 -0.89 9.62
C LEU A 184 -13.27 -0.65 9.04
N CYS A 185 -13.35 -0.09 7.85
CA CYS A 185 -14.56 -0.09 7.03
C CYS A 185 -14.23 -0.34 5.56
N ARG A 186 -15.26 -0.72 4.79
CA ARG A 186 -15.14 -1.00 3.36
C ARG A 186 -15.56 0.21 2.55
N MET A 187 -14.78 0.59 1.53
CA MET A 187 -15.11 1.74 0.69
C MET A 187 -16.36 1.52 -0.16
N LYS A 188 -16.72 0.27 -0.51
CA LYS A 188 -17.96 -0.02 -1.25
C LYS A 188 -19.24 0.41 -0.52
N GLU A 189 -19.16 0.66 0.79
CA GLU A 189 -20.28 1.16 1.59
C GLU A 189 -20.51 2.67 1.39
N TYR A 190 -19.52 3.38 0.83
CA TYR A 190 -19.52 4.84 0.67
C TYR A 190 -19.47 5.28 -0.79
N ILE A 191 -18.73 4.54 -1.63
CA ILE A 191 -18.45 4.92 -3.02
C ILE A 191 -19.13 3.93 -3.98
N PRO A 192 -19.86 4.40 -5.00
CA PRO A 192 -20.67 3.51 -5.87
C PRO A 192 -19.88 2.44 -6.63
N SER A 193 -18.68 2.75 -7.11
CA SER A 193 -17.86 1.81 -7.88
C SER A 193 -16.37 2.16 -7.83
N ARG A 194 -15.52 1.17 -8.14
CA ARG A 194 -14.07 1.38 -8.24
C ARG A 194 -13.70 2.37 -9.35
N SER A 195 -14.46 2.39 -10.45
CA SER A 195 -14.27 3.35 -11.53
C SER A 195 -14.50 4.79 -11.05
N VAL A 196 -15.56 5.06 -10.30
CA VAL A 196 -15.83 6.39 -9.73
C VAL A 196 -14.67 6.86 -8.84
N PHE A 197 -14.12 5.96 -8.03
CA PHE A 197 -12.93 6.26 -7.23
C PHE A 197 -11.70 6.57 -8.10
N THR A 198 -11.37 5.69 -9.04
CA THR A 198 -10.22 5.84 -9.94
C THR A 198 -10.30 7.11 -10.79
N ASP A 199 -11.47 7.39 -11.36
CA ASP A 199 -11.73 8.60 -12.15
C ASP A 199 -11.58 9.86 -11.29
N GLY A 200 -12.06 9.82 -10.04
CA GLY A 200 -11.87 10.89 -9.07
C GLY A 200 -10.39 11.16 -8.76
N VAL A 201 -9.59 10.11 -8.56
CA VAL A 201 -8.14 10.24 -8.36
C VAL A 201 -7.46 10.87 -9.59
N ILE A 202 -7.82 10.43 -10.80
CA ILE A 202 -7.26 10.95 -12.05
C ILE A 202 -7.65 12.42 -12.24
N ALA A 203 -8.90 12.79 -11.96
CA ALA A 203 -9.37 14.17 -12.01
C ALA A 203 -8.62 15.06 -11.01
N ALA A 204 -8.48 14.62 -9.76
CA ALA A 204 -7.75 15.34 -8.72
C ALA A 204 -6.25 15.51 -9.08
N LEU A 205 -5.63 14.50 -9.72
CA LEU A 205 -4.28 14.61 -10.26
C LEU A 205 -4.17 15.64 -11.39
N GLY A 206 -5.18 15.72 -12.26
CA GLY A 206 -5.23 16.65 -13.39
C GLY A 206 -5.15 18.12 -12.99
N GLU A 207 -5.55 18.46 -11.76
CA GLU A 207 -5.42 19.82 -11.21
C GLU A 207 -3.97 20.20 -10.85
N HIS A 208 -3.11 19.20 -10.59
CA HIS A 208 -1.72 19.41 -10.17
C HIS A 208 -0.70 19.04 -11.24
N PHE A 209 -1.07 18.16 -12.18
CA PHE A 209 -0.18 17.62 -13.18
C PHE A 209 -0.88 17.47 -14.53
N SER A 210 -0.13 17.67 -15.61
CA SER A 210 -0.51 17.12 -16.91
C SER A 210 -0.42 15.59 -16.85
N VAL A 211 -1.56 14.89 -16.88
CA VAL A 211 -1.65 13.44 -16.77
C VAL A 211 -1.54 12.80 -18.16
N GLN A 212 -0.63 11.83 -18.29
CA GLN A 212 -0.35 11.12 -19.55
C GLN A 212 -0.50 9.62 -19.33
N PRO A 213 -1.53 8.96 -19.90
CA PRO A 213 -1.67 7.50 -19.84
C PRO A 213 -0.51 6.80 -20.55
N MET A 214 0.00 5.73 -19.93
CA MET A 214 1.07 4.89 -20.44
C MET A 214 0.63 3.42 -20.46
N GLY A 215 0.89 2.71 -21.55
CA GLY A 215 0.69 1.26 -21.61
C GLY A 215 1.79 0.52 -20.83
N LEU A 216 1.42 -0.52 -20.09
CA LEU A 216 2.34 -1.30 -19.24
C LEU A 216 3.54 -1.87 -20.02
N GLN A 217 3.31 -2.33 -21.25
CA GLN A 217 4.36 -2.90 -22.11
C GLN A 217 5.47 -1.91 -22.45
N ALA A 218 5.13 -0.63 -22.62
CA ALA A 218 6.11 0.42 -22.92
C ALA A 218 7.02 0.76 -21.72
N ILE A 219 6.69 0.25 -20.53
CA ILE A 219 7.42 0.47 -19.28
C ILE A 219 8.32 -0.72 -18.98
N LEU A 220 7.81 -1.94 -19.20
CA LEU A 220 8.53 -3.18 -18.97
C LEU A 220 9.61 -3.46 -20.03
N SER A 221 9.55 -2.81 -21.20
CA SER A 221 10.51 -3.01 -22.29
C SER A 221 11.88 -2.32 -22.08
N SER A 222 12.10 -1.62 -20.97
CA SER A 222 13.43 -1.11 -20.62
C SER A 222 14.23 -2.22 -19.94
N ASP A 223 15.08 -2.91 -20.70
CA ASP A 223 16.06 -3.93 -20.30
C ASP A 223 17.15 -3.35 -19.37
N ASP A 224 16.76 -2.88 -18.18
CA ASP A 224 17.72 -2.63 -17.10
C ASP A 224 17.79 -3.88 -16.21
N GLU A 225 19.02 -4.31 -15.87
CA GLU A 225 19.37 -5.34 -14.87
C GLU A 225 18.97 -4.92 -13.43
N PHE A 226 17.81 -4.29 -13.26
CA PHE A 226 17.33 -3.85 -11.97
C PHE A 226 16.92 -5.05 -11.13
N VAL A 227 17.60 -5.26 -10.02
CA VAL A 227 17.26 -6.28 -9.02
C VAL A 227 16.44 -5.63 -7.90
N PRO A 228 15.14 -5.92 -7.76
CA PRO A 228 14.32 -5.35 -6.70
C PRO A 228 14.79 -5.80 -5.31
N SER A 229 14.73 -4.89 -4.33
CA SER A 229 14.97 -5.25 -2.93
C SER A 229 13.72 -5.85 -2.27
N THR A 230 12.55 -5.59 -2.85
CA THR A 230 11.30 -6.26 -2.48
C THR A 230 11.36 -7.74 -2.80
N LYS A 231 11.09 -8.58 -1.80
CA LYS A 231 11.23 -10.03 -1.93
C LYS A 231 10.10 -10.80 -1.26
N LEU A 232 9.76 -11.93 -1.87
CA LEU A 232 8.97 -12.98 -1.25
C LEU A 232 9.83 -13.67 -0.17
N LEU A 233 9.27 -13.88 1.01
CA LEU A 233 9.91 -14.68 2.06
C LEU A 233 9.69 -16.16 1.78
N SER A 234 10.73 -16.97 1.98
CA SER A 234 10.63 -18.40 1.71
C SER A 234 9.79 -19.09 2.78
N GLN A 235 9.11 -20.20 2.43
CA GLN A 235 8.40 -20.99 3.44
C GLN A 235 9.37 -21.55 4.50
N GLN A 236 10.60 -21.88 4.11
CA GLN A 236 11.64 -22.31 5.04
C GLN A 236 11.97 -21.21 6.05
N ASP A 237 12.11 -19.95 5.62
CA ASP A 237 12.36 -18.82 6.51
C ASP A 237 11.25 -18.69 7.56
N LEU A 238 9.99 -18.92 7.15
CA LEU A 238 8.85 -18.86 8.05
C LEU A 238 8.84 -20.03 9.05
N GLN A 239 9.19 -21.24 8.59
CA GLN A 239 9.29 -22.43 9.43
C GLN A 239 10.43 -22.30 10.46
N ASP A 240 11.60 -21.80 10.07
CA ASP A 240 12.75 -21.61 10.96
C ASP A 240 12.42 -20.64 12.11
N ILE A 241 11.57 -19.64 11.86
CA ILE A 241 11.08 -18.70 12.88
C ILE A 241 10.14 -19.38 13.89
N VAL A 242 9.39 -20.41 13.47
CA VAL A 242 8.56 -21.20 14.38
C VAL A 242 9.46 -22.07 15.27
N SER A 243 10.36 -22.85 14.65
CA SER A 243 11.25 -23.76 15.35
C SER A 243 12.11 -23.05 16.39
N SER A 244 12.66 -21.87 16.06
CA SER A 244 13.46 -21.08 17.01
C SER A 244 12.66 -20.57 18.22
N LYS A 245 11.36 -20.27 18.06
CA LYS A 245 10.50 -19.88 19.18
C LYS A 245 10.14 -21.05 20.10
N GLU A 246 9.98 -22.24 19.55
CA GLU A 246 9.71 -23.44 20.34
C GLU A 246 10.93 -23.81 21.17
N SER A 247 12.14 -23.76 20.61
CA SER A 247 13.39 -23.99 21.34
C SER A 247 13.67 -22.97 22.45
N LEU A 248 13.15 -21.75 22.35
CA LEU A 248 13.26 -20.71 23.40
C LEU A 248 12.22 -20.85 24.53
N ARG A 249 11.24 -21.75 24.36
CA ARG A 249 10.17 -22.00 25.35
C ARG A 249 10.38 -23.29 26.15
N ILE A 250 11.39 -24.09 25.80
CA ILE A 250 11.86 -25.28 26.50
C ILE A 250 12.99 -24.86 27.45
#